data_AF-A0A926GTN9-F1
#
_entry.id   AF-A0A926GTN9-F1
#
_cell.length_a   1.000
_cell.length_b   1.000
_cell.length_c   1.000
_cell.angle_alpha   90.00
_cell.angle_beta   90.00
_cell.angle_gamma   90.00
#
_symmetry.space_group_name_H-M   'P 1'
#
loop_
_entity.id
_entity.type
_entity.pdbx_description
1 polymer ?
#
loop_
_entity_poly.entity_id
_entity_poly.type
_entity_poly.pdbx_seq_one_letter_code
_entity_poly.pdbx_strand_id
1 'polypeptide(L)' 'MASKVWKLNGRRGIAYVEGKETAERVMALCGNMVERKLPEAAMAEYRDKKGRAFAWQIPFDLSRWDIISEALGTREHSSL' A
#
# COMPACT_ATOMS: atom_id res chain seq x y z
N MET A 1 -6.92 9.37 -8.16
CA MET A 1 -6.01 8.36 -7.58
C MET A 1 -6.88 7.27 -7.01
N ALA A 2 -6.78 6.04 -7.53
CA ALA A 2 -7.45 4.91 -6.91
C ALA A 2 -6.57 4.33 -5.80
N SER A 3 -7.19 4.07 -4.67
CA SER A 3 -6.58 3.41 -3.52
C SER A 3 -7.56 2.39 -2.97
N LYS A 4 -7.06 1.23 -2.53
CA LYS A 4 -7.87 0.20 -1.86
C LYS A 4 -7.08 -0.41 -0.72
N VAL A 5 -7.77 -0.76 0.35
CA VAL A 5 -7.22 -1.48 1.50
C VAL A 5 -8.04 -2.72 1.79
N TRP A 6 -7.37 -3.83 2.11
CA TRP A 6 -8.02 -5.05 2.55
C TRP A 6 -7.13 -5.82 3.53
N LYS A 7 -7.76 -6.72 4.30
CA LYS A 7 -7.07 -7.61 5.22
C LYS A 7 -6.55 -8.82 4.45
N LEU A 8 -5.27 -9.15 4.62
CA LEU A 8 -4.70 -10.39 4.07
C LEU A 8 -4.88 -11.56 5.05
N ASN A 9 -4.70 -11.30 6.34
CA ASN A 9 -4.91 -12.24 7.44
C ASN A 9 -5.09 -11.46 8.77
N GLY A 10 -5.10 -12.17 9.89
CA GLY A 10 -5.28 -11.56 11.23
C GLY A 10 -4.15 -10.63 11.70
N ARG A 11 -3.04 -10.49 10.97
CA ARG A 11 -1.89 -9.64 11.35
C ARG A 11 -1.47 -8.64 10.28
N ARG A 12 -1.88 -8.82 9.02
CA ARG A 12 -1.42 -7.98 7.89
C ARG A 12 -2.58 -7.47 7.04
N GLY A 13 -2.46 -6.22 6.63
CA GLY A 13 -3.26 -5.61 5.57
C GLY A 13 -2.44 -5.38 4.30
N ILE A 14 -3.13 -5.15 3.18
CA ILE A 14 -2.53 -4.71 1.93
C ILE A 14 -3.16 -3.37 1.54
N ALA A 15 -2.31 -2.42 1.15
CA ALA A 15 -2.70 -1.18 0.50
C ALA A 15 -2.33 -1.26 -0.99
N TYR A 16 -3.33 -1.21 -1.86
CA TYR A 16 -3.13 -0.93 -3.28
C TYR A 16 -3.19 0.58 -3.51
N VAL A 17 -2.16 1.12 -4.17
CA VAL A 17 -2.03 2.55 -4.43
C VAL A 17 -1.55 2.79 -5.85
N GLU A 18 -2.26 3.66 -6.56
CA GLU A 18 -1.79 4.24 -7.82
C GLU A 18 -1.02 5.54 -7.54
N GLY A 19 0.10 5.72 -8.24
CA GLY A 19 0.92 6.91 -8.13
C GLY A 19 2.05 6.78 -7.10
N LYS A 20 3.24 7.19 -7.54
CA LYS A 20 4.50 7.04 -6.78
C LYS A 20 4.47 7.78 -5.45
N GLU A 21 3.97 9.01 -5.44
CA GLU A 21 3.90 9.86 -4.25
C GLU A 21 3.03 9.24 -3.14
N THR A 22 1.85 8.72 -3.51
CA THR A 22 0.97 8.03 -2.56
C THR A 22 1.61 6.75 -2.04
N ALA A 23 2.31 6.00 -2.88
CA ALA A 23 3.06 4.83 -2.47
C ALA A 23 4.17 5.17 -1.46
N GLU A 24 4.95 6.21 -1.73
CA GLU A 24 6.00 6.69 -0.81
C GLU A 24 5.43 7.11 0.54
N ARG A 25 4.29 7.83 0.54
CA ARG A 25 3.58 8.20 1.76
C ARG A 25 3.11 6.99 2.56
N VAL A 26 2.49 6.00 1.92
CA VAL A 26 2.03 4.77 2.59
C VAL A 26 3.20 4.00 3.20
N MET A 27 4.32 3.89 2.49
CA MET A 27 5.51 3.23 3.03
C MET A 27 6.09 3.93 4.25
N ALA A 28 6.17 5.27 4.24
CA ALA A 28 6.63 6.03 5.39
C ALA A 28 5.74 5.76 6.62
N LEU A 29 4.43 5.64 6.42
CA LEU A 29 3.47 5.32 7.47
C LEU A 29 3.55 3.87 7.96
N CYS A 30 4.15 2.94 7.22
CA CYS A 30 4.32 1.55 7.66
C CYS A 30 5.38 1.38 8.76
N GLY A 31 6.20 2.42 9.02
CA GLY A 31 7.09 2.56 10.19
C GLY A 31 8.19 1.52 10.42
N ASN A 32 8.17 0.39 9.71
CA ASN A 32 9.19 -0.68 9.75
C ASN A 32 9.89 -0.88 8.38
N MET A 33 9.59 -0.03 7.40
CA MET A 33 10.20 -0.05 6.05
C MET A 33 11.21 1.09 5.86
N VAL A 34 11.71 1.68 6.95
CA VAL A 34 12.54 2.90 6.94
C VAL A 34 13.86 2.73 6.15
N GLU A 35 14.28 1.50 5.87
CA GLU A 35 15.47 1.23 5.04
C GLU A 35 15.18 0.67 3.64
N ARG A 36 13.92 0.37 3.29
CA ARG A 36 13.62 -0.31 2.02
C ARG A 36 13.16 0.67 0.96
N LYS A 37 13.76 0.56 -0.23
CA LYS A 37 13.27 1.29 -1.40
C LYS A 37 11.88 0.78 -1.77
N LEU A 38 11.11 1.60 -2.48
CA LEU A 38 9.75 1.29 -2.89
C LEU A 38 9.54 -0.11 -3.52
N PRO A 39 10.43 -0.58 -4.40
CA PRO A 39 10.33 -1.93 -4.97
C PRO A 39 10.60 -3.06 -3.96
N GLU A 40 11.38 -2.82 -2.91
CA GLU A 40 11.79 -3.82 -1.90
C GLU A 40 10.76 -3.97 -0.77
N ALA A 41 9.99 -2.90 -0.55
CA ALA A 41 8.91 -2.83 0.43
C ALA A 41 7.56 -3.30 -0.17
N ALA A 42 7.36 -3.12 -1.48
CA ALA A 42 6.16 -3.57 -2.15
C ALA A 42 6.11 -5.11 -2.28
N MET A 43 4.93 -5.68 -2.02
CA MET A 43 4.63 -7.08 -2.33
C MET A 43 4.46 -7.29 -3.83
N ALA A 44 3.95 -6.28 -4.53
CA ALA A 44 3.84 -6.28 -5.99
C ALA A 44 3.98 -4.86 -6.54
N GLU A 45 4.59 -4.76 -7.72
CA GLU A 45 4.67 -3.54 -8.52
C GLU A 45 4.01 -3.76 -9.88
N TYR A 46 3.12 -2.85 -10.26
CA TYR A 46 2.41 -2.88 -11.53
C TYR A 46 3.03 -1.90 -12.49
N ARG A 47 3.28 -2.37 -13.71
CA ARG A 47 3.96 -1.60 -14.76
C ARG A 47 3.07 -1.41 -15.98
N ASP A 48 3.19 -0.25 -16.62
CA ASP A 48 2.53 0.04 -17.90
C ASP A 48 3.17 -0.76 -19.04
N LYS A 49 2.60 -0.66 -20.25
CA LYS A 49 3.14 -1.32 -21.46
C LYS A 49 4.56 -0.87 -21.84
N LYS A 50 5.05 0.24 -21.26
CA LYS A 50 6.41 0.77 -21.45
C LYS A 50 7.34 0.37 -20.30
N GLY A 51 6.89 -0.49 -19.37
CA GLY A 51 7.66 -0.97 -18.24
C GLY A 51 7.76 0.01 -17.06
N ARG A 52 7.01 1.11 -17.07
CA ARG A 52 7.04 2.13 -16.00
C ARG A 52 6.07 1.76 -14.88
N ALA A 53 6.56 1.77 -13.64
CA ALA A 53 5.74 1.49 -12.48
C ALA A 53 4.68 2.58 -12.28
N PHE A 54 3.43 2.17 -12.04
CA PHE A 54 2.30 3.09 -11.83
C PHE A 54 1.46 2.76 -10.61
N ALA A 55 1.54 1.53 -10.09
CA ALA A 55 0.85 1.13 -8.87
C ALA A 55 1.64 0.11 -8.06
N TRP A 56 1.35 0.02 -6.75
CA TRP A 56 2.03 -0.87 -5.81
C TRP A 56 1.04 -1.49 -4.84
N GLN A 57 1.32 -2.74 -4.45
CA GLN A 57 0.71 -3.36 -3.28
C GLN A 57 1.71 -3.33 -2.12
N ILE A 58 1.39 -2.58 -1.08
CA ILE A 58 2.25 -2.39 0.09
C ILE A 58 1.64 -3.15 1.27
N PRO A 59 2.32 -4.18 1.79
CA PRO A 59 1.88 -4.87 3.00
C PRO A 59 2.18 -4.03 4.23
N PHE A 60 1.24 -3.99 5.18
CA PHE A 60 1.41 -3.28 6.44
C PHE A 60 0.87 -4.09 7.62
N ASP A 61 1.36 -3.78 8.82
CA ASP A 61 0.86 -4.39 10.06
C ASP A 61 -0.55 -3.89 10.36
N LEU A 62 -1.47 -4.79 10.70
CA LEU A 62 -2.88 -4.44 10.91
C LEU A 62 -3.10 -3.41 12.03
N SER A 63 -2.16 -3.27 12.97
CA SER A 63 -2.17 -2.19 13.97
C SER A 63 -2.12 -0.78 13.37
N ARG A 64 -1.71 -0.64 12.10
CA ARG A 64 -1.65 0.63 11.36
C ARG A 64 -2.87 0.89 10.48
N TRP A 65 -3.91 0.04 10.58
CA TRP A 65 -5.09 0.09 9.72
C TRP A 65 -5.71 1.48 9.60
N ASP A 66 -5.96 2.13 10.73
CA ASP A 66 -6.64 3.44 10.74
C ASP A 66 -5.79 4.51 10.07
N ILE A 67 -4.49 4.56 10.39
CA ILE A 67 -3.53 5.52 9.82
C ILE A 67 -3.42 5.35 8.31
N ILE A 68 -3.35 4.11 7.82
CA ILE A 68 -3.24 3.83 6.38
C ILE A 68 -4.56 4.12 5.66
N SER A 69 -5.70 3.73 6.24
CA SER A 69 -7.02 3.96 5.64
C SER A 69 -7.35 5.44 5.56
N GLU A 70 -7.02 6.21 6.59
CA GLU A 70 -7.15 7.67 6.62
C GLU A 70 -6.25 8.33 5.59
N ALA A 71 -4.97 7.95 5.53
CA ALA A 71 -4.02 8.50 4.56
C ALA A 71 -4.43 8.27 3.11
N LEU A 72 -5.18 7.18 2.85
CA LEU A 72 -5.68 6.82 1.53
C LEU A 72 -7.08 7.35 1.23
N GLY A 73 -7.77 7.95 2.20
CA GLY A 73 -9.16 8.38 2.06
C GLY A 73 -10.12 7.23 1.72
N THR A 74 -9.72 5.98 2.00
CA THR A 74 -10.47 4.79 1.62
C THR A 74 -11.42 4.36 2.72
N ARG A 75 -12.68 4.11 2.36
CA ARG A 75 -13.61 3.30 3.17
C ARG A 75 -13.39 1.83 2.84
N GLU A 76 -13.52 0.96 3.85
CA GLU A 76 -13.24 -0.48 3.76
C GLU A 76 -13.83 -1.12 2.50
N HIS A 77 -13.01 -1.92 1.79
CA HIS A 77 -13.51 -2.85 0.79
C HIS A 77 -13.41 -4.25 1.39
N SER A 78 -14.43 -4.66 2.14
CA SER A 78 -14.53 -6.02 2.68
C SER A 78 -14.81 -6.96 1.51
N SER A 79 -13.79 -7.67 1.02
CA SER A 79 -14.00 -8.83 0.16
C SER A 79 -14.33 -10.03 1.05
N LEU A 80 -15.60 -10.44 1.00
CA LEU A 80 -16.08 -11.74 1.49
C LEU A 80 -15.40 -12.88 0.73
#